data_AF-A0A034WWC5-F1
#
_entry.id   AF-A0A034WWC5-F1
#
_cell.length_a   1.000
_cell.length_b   1.000
_cell.length_c   1.000
_cell.angle_alpha   90.00
_cell.angle_beta   90.00
_cell.angle_gamma   90.00
#
_symmetry.space_group_name_H-M   'P 1'
#
loop_
_entity.id
_entity.type
_entity.pdbx_description
1 polymer ?
#
loop_
_entity_poly.entity_id
_entity_poly.type
_entity_poly.pdbx_seq_one_letter_code
_entity_poly.pdbx_strand_id
1 'polypeptide(L)'
;LEDVIVHINHIREVAGVDHVGIGAGYDGVNLVPKGLEDVSKYPHLFAALLESDKWTEADIAKVAGKNLIRVFKEVEAVSKQLKDAKTEISPPVPTTPCNQTVN
;
A
#
# COMPACT_ATOMS: atom_id res chain seq x y z
N LEU A 1 4.91 -19.58 1.44
CA LEU A 1 5.79 -18.53 1.99
C LEU A 1 6.87 -18.11 0.99
N GLU A 2 7.61 -19.05 0.42
CA GLU A 2 8.69 -18.79 -0.54
C GLU A 2 8.27 -17.92 -1.73
N ASP A 3 7.13 -18.20 -2.36
CA ASP A 3 6.63 -17.38 -3.48
C ASP A 3 6.44 -15.91 -3.07
N VAL A 4 5.88 -15.66 -1.88
CA VAL A 4 5.67 -14.29 -1.37
C VAL A 4 7.01 -13.56 -1.20
N ILE A 5 8.05 -14.26 -0.73
CA ILE A 5 9.39 -13.70 -0.60
C ILE A 5 9.98 -13.37 -1.98
N VAL A 6 9.80 -14.23 -2.98
CA VAL A 6 10.23 -13.98 -4.36
C VAL A 6 9.55 -12.72 -4.92
N HIS A 7 8.24 -12.58 -4.72
CA HIS A 7 7.49 -11.40 -5.13
C HIS A 7 7.99 -10.12 -4.45
N ILE A 8 8.15 -10.15 -3.12
CA ILE A 8 8.65 -8.99 -2.35
C ILE A 8 10.06 -8.58 -2.82
N ASN A 9 10.94 -9.56 -3.07
CA ASN A 9 12.28 -9.31 -3.57
C ASN A 9 12.27 -8.68 -4.97
N HIS A 10 11.41 -9.16 -5.87
CA HIS A 10 11.30 -8.61 -7.21
C HIS A 10 10.77 -7.17 -7.19
N ILE A 11 9.73 -6.87 -6.39
CA ILE A 11 9.21 -5.51 -6.26
C ILE A 11 10.28 -4.57 -5.72
N ARG A 12 11.07 -5.02 -4.74
CA ARG A 12 12.19 -4.24 -4.23
C ARG A 12 13.23 -3.95 -5.32
N GLU A 13 13.56 -4.92 -6.16
CA GLU A 13 14.54 -4.73 -7.24
C GLU A 13 14.06 -3.71 -8.27
N VAL A 14 12.76 -3.72 -8.60
CA VAL A 14 12.18 -2.84 -9.62
C VAL A 14 11.84 -1.45 -9.08
N ALA A 15 11.18 -1.38 -7.92
CA ALA A 15 10.65 -0.14 -7.36
C ALA A 15 11.54 0.47 -6.26
N GLY A 16 12.48 -0.29 -5.71
CA GLY A 16 13.28 0.14 -4.56
C GLY A 16 12.57 -0.08 -3.21
N VAL A 17 13.37 -0.12 -2.14
CA VAL A 17 12.89 -0.48 -0.79
C VAL A 17 11.88 0.52 -0.20
N ASP A 18 11.92 1.78 -0.61
CA ASP A 18 11.03 2.83 -0.09
C ASP A 18 9.61 2.78 -0.68
N HIS A 19 9.37 1.89 -1.63
CA HIS A 19 8.10 1.73 -2.36
C HIS A 19 7.43 0.37 -2.14
N VAL A 20 7.94 -0.43 -1.20
CA VAL A 20 7.37 -1.74 -0.86
C VAL A 20 6.50 -1.62 0.39
N GLY A 21 5.33 -2.26 0.38
CA GLY A 21 4.43 -2.39 1.52
C GLY A 21 3.73 -3.74 1.53
N ILE A 22 3.07 -4.06 2.65
CA ILE A 22 2.35 -5.32 2.82
C ILE A 22 0.85 -5.03 2.94
N GLY A 23 0.06 -5.70 2.10
CA GLY A 23 -1.40 -5.72 2.18
C GLY A 23 -1.91 -7.13 1.93
N ALA A 24 -2.04 -7.93 3.00
CA ALA A 24 -2.33 -9.36 2.86
C ALA A 24 -3.79 -9.68 2.48
N GLY A 25 -4.72 -8.73 2.63
CA GLY A 25 -6.13 -8.96 2.28
C GLY A 25 -6.78 -10.11 3.04
N TYR A 26 -6.34 -10.39 4.28
CA TYR A 26 -6.96 -11.38 5.16
C TYR A 26 -8.47 -11.11 5.29
N ASP A 27 -9.24 -12.17 5.48
CA ASP A 27 -10.72 -12.18 5.53
C ASP A 27 -11.44 -11.83 4.21
N GLY A 28 -10.70 -11.51 3.14
CA GLY A 28 -11.24 -11.25 1.80
C GLY A 28 -11.00 -12.37 0.78
N VAL A 29 -10.29 -13.44 1.15
CA VAL A 29 -9.84 -14.50 0.22
C VAL A 29 -10.08 -15.90 0.78
N ASN A 30 -10.43 -16.84 -0.11
CA ASN A 30 -10.70 -18.24 0.27
C ASN A 30 -9.44 -19.10 0.42
N LEU A 31 -8.31 -18.65 -0.11
CA LEU A 31 -7.05 -19.37 -0.06
C LEU A 31 -5.92 -18.40 0.31
N VAL A 32 -5.09 -18.81 1.26
CA VAL A 32 -3.92 -18.08 1.72
C VAL A 32 -2.67 -18.94 1.55
N PRO A 33 -1.49 -18.33 1.34
CA PRO A 33 -0.25 -19.09 1.20
C PRO A 33 0.09 -19.87 2.47
N LYS A 34 0.63 -21.08 2.31
CA LYS A 34 1.17 -21.86 3.43
C LYS A 34 2.27 -21.07 4.17
N GLY A 35 2.16 -21.00 5.49
CA GLY A 35 2.98 -20.19 6.39
C GLY A 35 2.48 -18.75 6.59
N LEU A 36 1.39 -18.36 5.94
CA LEU A 36 0.70 -17.08 6.07
C LEU A 36 -0.81 -17.32 6.22
N GLU A 37 -1.19 -18.22 7.11
CA GLU A 37 -2.57 -18.63 7.31
C GLU A 37 -3.44 -17.52 7.92
N ASP A 38 -2.83 -16.64 8.72
CA ASP A 38 -3.53 -15.59 9.45
C ASP A 38 -2.61 -14.40 9.78
N VAL A 39 -3.20 -13.36 10.36
CA VAL A 39 -2.50 -12.13 10.76
C VAL A 39 -1.38 -12.34 11.79
N SER A 40 -1.36 -13.46 12.52
CA SER A 40 -0.27 -13.78 13.45
C SER A 40 1.02 -14.19 12.74
N LYS A 41 1.00 -14.40 11.41
CA LYS A 41 2.14 -14.92 10.65
C LYS A 41 3.10 -13.85 10.13
N TYR A 42 2.80 -12.56 10.25
CA TYR A 42 3.71 -11.49 9.82
C TYR A 42 5.13 -11.57 10.42
N PRO A 43 5.32 -11.93 11.71
CA PRO A 43 6.66 -12.14 12.26
C PRO A 43 7.46 -13.23 11.53
N HIS A 44 6.80 -14.31 11.07
CA HIS A 44 7.47 -15.38 10.31
C HIS A 44 7.92 -14.88 8.93
N LEU A 45 7.10 -14.05 8.27
CA LEU A 45 7.49 -13.42 7.00
C LEU A 45 8.69 -12.50 7.18
N PHE A 46 8.71 -11.67 8.23
CA PHE A 46 9.85 -10.78 8.48
C PHE A 46 11.12 -11.55 8.85
N ALA A 47 11.01 -12.61 9.65
CA ALA A 47 12.13 -13.48 9.97
C ALA A 47 12.70 -14.12 8.69
N ALA A 48 11.85 -14.68 7.83
CA ALA A 48 12.29 -15.29 6.57
C ALA A 48 12.91 -14.28 5.59
N LEU A 49 12.48 -13.01 5.62
CA LEU A 49 13.12 -11.94 4.84
C LEU A 49 14.49 -11.57 5.42
N LEU A 50 14.64 -11.51 6.75
CA LEU A 50 15.90 -11.22 7.43
C LEU A 50 16.93 -12.36 7.33
N GLU A 51 16.48 -13.61 7.15
CA GLU A 51 17.38 -14.73 6.83
C GLU A 51 18.06 -14.56 5.46
N SER A 52 17.50 -13.71 4.59
CA SER A 52 18.15 -13.34 3.33
C SER A 52 19.10 -12.16 3.55
N ASP A 53 20.34 -12.29 3.07
CA ASP A 53 21.35 -11.21 3.04
C ASP A 53 20.91 -9.93 2.32
N LYS A 54 19.75 -9.98 1.65
CA LYS A 54 19.17 -8.82 0.97
C LYS A 54 18.62 -7.82 1.98
N TRP A 55 18.02 -8.22 3.10
CA TRP A 55 17.22 -7.33 3.94
C TRP A 55 17.92 -6.92 5.24
N THR A 56 17.81 -5.64 5.59
CA THR A 56 18.23 -5.14 6.90
C THR A 56 17.01 -4.91 7.81
N GLU A 57 17.21 -4.85 9.12
CA GLU A 57 16.13 -4.48 10.05
C GLU A 57 15.52 -3.12 9.72
N ALA A 58 16.33 -2.17 9.24
CA ALA A 58 15.87 -0.86 8.80
C ALA A 58 14.94 -0.96 7.59
N ASP A 59 15.25 -1.85 6.63
CA ASP A 59 14.42 -2.11 5.46
C ASP A 59 13.10 -2.82 5.84
N ILE A 60 13.16 -3.77 6.77
CA ILE A 60 11.96 -4.42 7.28
C ILE A 60 11.05 -3.41 7.98
N ALA A 61 11.60 -2.50 8.77
CA ALA A 61 10.81 -1.44 9.39
C ALA A 61 10.13 -0.52 8.36
N LYS A 62 10.76 -0.32 7.19
CA LYS A 62 10.15 0.41 6.07
C LYS A 62 8.94 -0.33 5.50
N VAL A 63 9.12 -1.59 5.15
CA VAL A 63 8.07 -2.45 4.57
C VAL A 63 6.93 -2.70 5.55
N ALA A 64 7.23 -2.86 6.84
CA ALA A 64 6.24 -3.09 7.89
C ALA A 64 5.32 -1.88 8.12
N GLY A 65 5.75 -0.66 7.78
CA GLY A 65 4.85 0.49 7.88
C GLY A 65 5.46 1.87 7.71
N LYS A 66 6.78 2.07 7.83
CA LYS A 66 7.34 3.44 7.67
C LYS A 66 7.10 3.99 6.26
N ASN A 67 7.09 3.13 5.24
CA ASN A 67 6.76 3.55 3.87
C ASN A 67 5.32 4.03 3.77
N LEU A 68 4.37 3.32 4.38
CA LEU A 68 2.96 3.73 4.43
C LEU A 68 2.81 5.08 5.14
N ILE A 69 3.44 5.24 6.31
CA ILE A 69 3.38 6.48 7.09
C ILE A 69 3.96 7.66 6.29
N ARG A 70 5.06 7.46 5.57
CA ARG A 70 5.65 8.48 4.68
C ARG A 70 4.64 8.91 3.62
N VAL A 71 4.07 7.95 2.89
CA VAL A 71 3.09 8.22 1.83
C VAL A 71 1.86 8.93 2.39
N PHE A 72 1.35 8.50 3.54
CA PHE A 72 0.16 9.11 4.13
C PHE A 72 0.40 10.58 4.54
N LYS A 73 1.59 10.89 5.07
CA LYS A 73 1.99 12.28 5.36
C LYS A 73 2.09 13.14 4.10
N GLU A 74 2.61 12.59 3.01
CA GLU A 74 2.67 13.29 1.72
C GLU A 74 1.24 13.57 1.18
N VAL A 75 0.34 12.61 1.31
CA VAL A 75 -1.09 12.79 0.97
C VAL A 75 -1.74 13.89 1.81
N GLU A 76 -1.49 13.93 3.11
CA GLU A 76 -2.00 14.99 4.00
C GLU A 76 -1.46 16.38 3.58
N ALA A 77 -0.17 16.47 3.25
CA ALA A 77 0.45 17.71 2.81
C ALA A 77 -0.17 18.23 1.50
N VAL A 78 -0.33 17.36 0.50
CA VAL A 78 -0.96 17.72 -0.79
C VAL A 78 -2.43 18.09 -0.58
N SER A 79 -3.16 17.35 0.25
CA SER A 79 -4.55 17.67 0.60
C SER A 79 -4.68 19.07 1.21
N LYS A 80 -3.77 19.45 2.11
CA LYS A 80 -3.72 20.79 2.69
C LYS A 80 -3.44 21.85 1.64
N GLN A 81 -2.40 21.66 0.81
CA GLN A 81 -2.07 22.59 -0.27
C GLN A 81 -3.24 22.82 -1.23
N LEU A 82 -3.94 21.75 -1.61
CA LEU A 82 -5.10 21.83 -2.49
C LEU A 82 -6.28 22.53 -1.84
N LYS A 83 -6.49 22.39 -0.51
CA LYS A 83 -7.51 23.15 0.22
C LYS A 83 -7.17 24.63 0.29
N ASP A 84 -5.92 24.96 0.61
CA ASP A 84 -5.43 26.33 0.67
C ASP A 84 -5.55 27.00 -0.72
N ALA A 85 -5.24 26.27 -1.79
CA ALA A 85 -5.39 26.72 -3.18
C ALA A 85 -6.84 26.77 -3.68
N LYS A 86 -7.73 25.89 -3.19
CA LYS A 86 -9.18 25.88 -3.54
C LYS A 86 -9.96 27.05 -2.93
N THR A 87 -9.35 27.85 -2.05
CA THR A 87 -9.94 29.10 -1.58
C THR A 87 -10.24 30.08 -2.73
N GLU A 88 -9.74 29.86 -3.95
CA GLU A 88 -10.00 30.72 -5.11
C GLU A 88 -10.72 30.10 -6.33
N ILE A 89 -11.31 28.89 -6.31
CA ILE A 89 -11.98 28.36 -7.53
C ILE A 89 -13.36 27.70 -7.28
N SER A 90 -14.41 28.51 -7.53
CA SER A 90 -15.70 28.28 -8.26
C SER A 90 -16.67 27.13 -7.86
N PRO A 91 -17.99 27.27 -8.17
CA PRO A 91 -19.13 26.66 -7.46
C PRO A 91 -19.29 25.15 -7.72
N PRO A 92 -20.16 24.47 -6.94
CA PRO A 92 -20.34 23.02 -7.02
C PRO A 92 -20.65 22.52 -8.43
N VAL A 93 -20.13 21.32 -8.72
CA VAL A 93 -20.34 20.57 -9.97
C VAL A 93 -21.83 20.56 -10.32
N PRO A 94 -22.25 21.04 -11.50
CA PRO A 94 -23.64 20.98 -11.93
C PRO A 94 -24.08 19.53 -12.07
N THR A 95 -25.02 19.10 -11.24
CA THR A 95 -25.72 17.81 -11.42
C THR A 95 -26.61 17.93 -12.65
N THR A 96 -26.14 17.45 -13.79
CA THR A 96 -26.98 17.35 -14.99
C THR A 96 -28.00 16.23 -14.75
N PRO A 97 -29.31 16.49 -14.81
CA PRO A 97 -30.30 15.42 -14.68
C PRO A 97 -30.23 14.53 -15.91
N CYS A 98 -30.12 13.22 -15.70
CA CYS A 98 -30.19 12.23 -16.76
C CYS A 98 -31.63 12.17 -17.29
N ASN A 99 -31.88 12.83 -18.43
CA ASN A 99 -33.10 12.60 -19.20
C ASN A 99 -32.71 11.90 -20.50
N GLN A 100 -32.75 10.57 -20.47
CA GLN A 100 -32.77 9.76 -21.68
C GLN A 100 -34.21 9.34 -21.97
N THR A 101 -34.90 10.13 -22.79
CA THR A 101 -35.94 9.57 -23.67
C THR A 101 -35.24 9.16 -24.95
N VAL A 102 -34.89 7.88 -25.04
CA VAL A 102 -34.62 7.24 -26.32
C VAL A 102 -35.97 6.91 -26.95
N ASN A 103 -36.22 7.51 -28.12
CA ASN A 103 -37.37 7.22 -28.99
C ASN A 103 -37.33 5.79 -29.51
#